data_AF-A0A1V9K227-F1
#
_entry.id   AF-A0A1V9K227-F1
#
_cell.length_a   1.000
_cell.length_b   1.000
_cell.length_c   1.000
_cell.angle_alpha   90.00
_cell.angle_beta   90.00
_cell.angle_gamma   90.00
#
_symmetry.space_group_name_H-M   'P 1'
#
loop_
_entity.id
_entity.type
_entity.pdbx_description
1 polymer ?
#
loop_
_entity_poly.entity_id
_entity_poly.type
_entity_poly.pdbx_seq_one_letter_code
_entity_poly.pdbx_strand_id
1 'polypeptide(L)'
;MHVRRVIGLVTYRACDECAEGVITDVVLDEPFRDCGLGTRALSHLRSLHPDVTWRTTLDARLTRALLRRMRIPRSTGGRCSHGRPGVAAPTAM
;
A
#
# COMPACT_ATOMS: atom_id res chain seq x y z
N MET A 1 -13.32 -0.02 -28.34
CA MET A 1 -13.08 -1.10 -27.36
C MET A 1 -12.24 -0.54 -26.23
N HIS A 2 -12.65 -0.69 -24.96
CA HIS A 2 -11.83 -0.29 -23.81
C HIS A 2 -11.18 -1.53 -23.22
N VAL A 3 -9.85 -1.58 -23.20
CA VAL A 3 -9.11 -2.66 -22.55
C VAL A 3 -8.78 -2.21 -21.13
N ARG A 4 -9.24 -2.98 -20.13
CA ARG A 4 -8.84 -2.79 -18.74
C ARG A 4 -7.51 -3.50 -18.52
N ARG A 5 -6.55 -2.80 -17.93
CA ARG A 5 -5.22 -3.33 -17.62
C ARG A 5 -4.84 -2.98 -16.19
N VAL A 6 -4.21 -3.92 -15.49
CA VAL A 6 -3.56 -3.64 -14.21
C VAL A 6 -2.28 -2.85 -14.48
N ILE A 7 -2.19 -1.66 -13.90
CA ILE A 7 -1.10 -0.68 -14.11
C ILE A 7 -0.21 -0.50 -12.86
N GLY A 8 -0.48 -1.28 -11.82
CA GLY A 8 0.24 -1.23 -10.56
C GLY A 8 -0.33 -2.19 -9.50
N LEU A 9 0.44 -2.37 -8.43
CA LEU A 9 0.17 -3.30 -7.34
C LEU A 9 0.63 -2.72 -6.00
N VAL A 10 -0.19 -2.92 -4.96
CA VAL A 10 0.20 -2.69 -3.56
C VAL A 10 0.20 -4.03 -2.83
N THR A 11 1.34 -4.39 -2.26
CA THR A 11 1.50 -5.59 -1.45
C THR A 11 1.59 -5.18 0.02
N TYR A 12 0.77 -5.80 0.85
CA TYR A 12 0.70 -5.47 2.27
C TYR A 12 0.39 -6.70 3.13
N ARG A 13 0.60 -6.54 4.43
CA ARG A 13 0.10 -7.44 5.46
C ARG A 13 -0.69 -6.63 6.45
N ALA A 14 -1.84 -7.12 6.86
CA ALA A 14 -2.67 -6.47 7.87
C ALA A 14 -3.04 -7.50 8.92
N CYS A 15 -3.27 -7.01 10.12
CA CYS A 15 -3.75 -7.79 11.23
C CYS A 15 -4.94 -7.06 11.84
N ASP A 16 -6.12 -7.66 11.66
CA ASP A 16 -7.37 -7.08 12.16
C ASP A 16 -7.40 -7.12 13.70
N GLU A 17 -6.77 -8.12 14.32
CA GLU A 17 -6.68 -8.28 15.78
C GLU A 17 -5.79 -7.22 16.44
N CYS A 18 -4.70 -6.82 15.77
CA CYS A 18 -3.79 -5.78 16.28
C CYS A 18 -4.10 -4.39 15.74
N ALA A 19 -5.04 -4.27 14.79
CA ALA A 19 -5.32 -3.02 14.07
C ALA A 19 -4.05 -2.38 13.46
N GLU A 20 -3.12 -3.21 12.96
CA GLU A 20 -1.82 -2.78 12.44
C GLU A 20 -1.56 -3.39 11.06
N GLY A 21 -0.96 -2.60 10.17
CA GLY A 21 -0.72 -2.96 8.79
C GLY A 21 0.66 -2.51 8.30
N VAL A 22 1.31 -3.36 7.50
CA VAL A 22 2.62 -3.08 6.92
C VAL A 22 2.54 -3.23 5.41
N ILE A 23 2.79 -2.12 4.72
CA ILE A 23 2.98 -2.11 3.26
C ILE A 23 4.40 -2.58 2.97
N THR A 24 4.51 -3.67 2.23
CA THR A 24 5.79 -4.29 1.87
C THR A 24 6.23 -3.93 0.46
N ASP A 25 5.29 -3.61 -0.43
CA ASP A 25 5.61 -3.19 -1.79
C ASP A 25 4.56 -2.25 -2.41
N VAL A 26 5.02 -1.36 -3.29
CA VAL A 26 4.18 -0.48 -4.10
C VAL A 26 4.84 -0.34 -5.47
N VAL A 27 4.24 -0.99 -6.47
CA VAL A 27 4.71 -1.00 -7.86
C VAL A 27 3.71 -0.25 -8.72
N LEU A 28 4.20 0.66 -9.56
CA LEU A 28 3.44 1.36 -10.58
C LEU A 28 4.26 1.35 -11.87
N ASP A 29 3.62 1.03 -12.99
CA ASP A 29 4.27 1.07 -14.30
C ASP A 29 4.75 2.50 -14.61
N GLU A 30 5.90 2.63 -15.27
CA GLU A 30 6.60 3.90 -15.57
C GLU A 30 5.69 5.09 -15.96
N PRO A 31 4.73 4.96 -16.91
CA PRO A 31 3.93 6.11 -17.33
C PRO A 31 2.91 6.59 -16.28
N PHE A 32 2.69 5.81 -15.22
CA PHE A 32 1.62 6.03 -14.24
C PHE A 32 2.10 6.48 -12.87
N ARG A 33 3.43 6.59 -12.69
CA ARG A 33 4.05 6.92 -11.39
C ARG A 33 3.66 8.32 -10.88
N ASP A 34 3.53 9.28 -11.79
CA ASP A 34 3.24 10.69 -11.44
C ASP A 34 1.76 11.07 -11.57
N CYS A 35 0.90 10.16 -12.04
CA CYS A 35 -0.53 10.40 -12.24
C CYS A 35 -1.35 10.38 -10.93
N GLY A 36 -0.71 10.30 -9.77
CA GLY A 36 -1.38 10.22 -8.47
C GLY A 36 -1.99 8.85 -8.13
N LEU A 37 -1.79 7.84 -8.99
CA LEU A 37 -2.34 6.49 -8.80
C LEU A 37 -1.86 5.82 -7.52
N GLY A 38 -0.61 6.03 -7.12
CA GLY A 38 -0.12 5.54 -5.83
C GLY A 38 -0.89 6.12 -4.63
N THR A 39 -1.27 7.40 -4.68
CA THR A 39 -2.10 7.99 -3.61
C THR A 39 -3.50 7.45 -3.65
N ARG A 40 -4.06 7.24 -4.85
CA ARG A 40 -5.38 6.65 -4.99
C ARG A 40 -5.42 5.22 -4.43
N ALA A 41 -4.45 4.39 -4.80
CA ALA A 41 -4.35 3.01 -4.33
C ALA A 41 -4.21 2.94 -2.81
N LEU A 42 -3.36 3.80 -2.21
CA LEU A 42 -3.20 3.83 -0.75
C LEU A 42 -4.40 4.43 -0.01
N SER A 43 -5.10 5.39 -0.62
CA SER A 43 -6.35 5.92 -0.05
C SER A 43 -7.43 4.84 -0.05
N HIS A 44 -7.53 4.10 -1.16
CA HIS A 44 -8.44 2.96 -1.27
C HIS A 44 -8.11 1.86 -0.25
N LEU A 45 -6.83 1.54 -0.07
CA LEU A 45 -6.36 0.61 0.96
C LEU A 45 -6.82 1.04 2.36
N ARG A 46 -6.72 2.33 2.69
CA ARG A 46 -7.19 2.87 3.98
C ARG A 46 -8.70 2.85 4.11
N SER A 47 -9.44 3.06 3.02
CA SER A 47 -10.90 2.94 3.04
C SER A 47 -11.37 1.50 3.27
N LEU A 48 -10.62 0.51 2.76
CA LEU A 48 -10.91 -0.91 2.99
C LEU A 48 -10.63 -1.34 4.43
N HIS A 49 -9.67 -0.68 5.09
CA HIS A 49 -9.17 -1.01 6.43
C HIS A 49 -9.09 0.26 7.29
N PRO A 50 -10.24 0.83 7.68
CA PRO A 50 -10.29 2.14 8.32
C PRO A 50 -9.62 2.17 9.69
N ASP A 51 -9.67 1.07 10.43
CA ASP A 51 -9.14 0.96 11.78
C ASP A 51 -7.66 0.56 11.82
N VAL A 52 -7.05 0.28 10.67
CA VAL A 52 -5.67 -0.21 10.60
C VAL A 52 -4.67 0.95 10.59
N THR A 53 -3.73 0.90 11.52
CA THR A 53 -2.56 1.78 11.55
C THR A 53 -1.51 1.28 10.56
N TRP A 54 -1.25 2.07 9.51
CA TRP A 54 -0.37 1.68 8.41
C TRP A 54 1.08 2.12 8.61
N ARG A 55 2.01 1.20 8.36
CA ARG A 55 3.46 1.41 8.34
C ARG A 55 4.05 0.84 7.05
N THR A 56 5.32 1.11 6.76
CA THR A 56 5.99 0.62 5.54
C THR A 56 7.40 0.11 5.81
N THR A 57 7.82 -0.93 5.09
CA THR A 57 9.22 -1.38 5.07
C THR A 57 10.02 -0.76 3.93
N LEU A 58 9.38 0.03 3.06
CA LEU A 58 9.99 0.57 1.87
C LEU A 58 10.94 1.74 2.16
N ASP A 59 12.04 1.78 1.41
CA ASP A 59 13.04 2.86 1.44
C ASP A 59 13.24 3.57 0.09
N ALA A 60 12.66 3.04 -0.98
CA ALA A 60 12.94 3.54 -2.32
C ALA A 60 12.58 5.03 -2.46
N ARG A 61 13.45 5.81 -3.12
CA ARG A 61 13.27 7.27 -3.27
C ARG A 61 11.92 7.64 -3.87
N LEU A 62 11.46 6.87 -4.86
CA LEU A 62 10.17 7.05 -5.53
C LEU A 62 8.98 6.85 -4.58
N THR A 63 8.97 5.76 -3.81
CA THR A 63 7.88 5.48 -2.87
C THR A 63 7.94 6.36 -1.63
N ARG A 64 9.12 6.86 -1.25
CA ARG A 64 9.30 7.73 -0.08
C ARG A 64 8.51 9.04 -0.19
N ALA A 65 8.41 9.64 -1.37
CA ALA A 65 7.61 10.85 -1.56
C ALA A 65 6.12 10.57 -1.35
N LEU A 66 5.63 9.47 -1.95
CA LEU A 66 4.26 8.99 -1.79
C LEU A 66 3.92 8.67 -0.32
N LEU A 67 4.76 7.89 0.35
CA LEU A 67 4.54 7.45 1.74
C LEU A 67 4.55 8.64 2.72
N ARG A 68 5.41 9.64 2.49
CA ARG A 68 5.40 10.89 3.26
C ARG A 68 4.11 11.68 3.05
N ARG A 69 3.65 11.81 1.80
CA ARG A 69 2.37 12.47 1.49
C ARG A 69 1.19 11.75 2.17
N MET A 70 1.24 10.42 2.23
CA MET A 70 0.22 9.61 2.89
C MET A 70 0.39 9.49 4.42
N ARG A 71 1.44 10.10 4.99
CA ARG A 71 1.81 10.01 6.42
C ARG A 71 1.96 8.57 6.92
N ILE A 72 2.55 7.70 6.10
CA ILE A 72 2.81 6.30 6.46
C ILE A 72 4.25 6.20 6.99
N PRO A 73 4.44 6.03 8.32
CA PRO A 73 5.77 5.93 8.91
C PRO A 73 6.45 4.61 8.54
N ARG A 74 7.78 4.59 8.66
CA ARG A 74 8.54 3.35 8.50
C ARG A 74 8.30 2.42 9.68
N SER A 75 8.16 1.14 9.39
CA SER A 75 8.14 0.11 10.42
C SER A 75 9.56 -0.10 10.96
N THR A 76 9.72 0.02 12.27
CA THR A 76 10.98 -0.22 12.99
C THR A 76 11.15 -1.68 13.43
N GLY A 77 10.25 -2.58 13.01
CA GLY A 77 10.31 -4.00 13.30
C GLY A 77 9.31 -4.45 14.37
N GLY A 78 8.69 -5.59 14.09
CA GLY A 78 7.65 -6.22 14.89
C GLY A 78 6.62 -6.89 13.97
N ARG A 79 6.83 -8.16 13.64
CA ARG A 79 5.76 -8.97 13.04
C ARG A 79 4.85 -9.38 14.19
N CYS A 80 3.59 -8.94 14.17
CA CYS A 80 2.61 -9.50 15.09
C CYS A 80 2.46 -11.01 14.79
N SER A 81 2.27 -11.82 15.83
CA SER A 81 2.01 -13.27 15.72
C SER A 81 0.73 -13.58 14.93
N HIS A 82 -0.14 -12.58 14.81
CA HIS A 82 -1.44 -12.60 14.17
C HIS A 82 -1.43 -12.19 12.68
N GLY A 83 -0.25 -11.92 12.12
CA GLY A 83 -0.15 -11.35 10.78
C GLY A 83 -0.67 -12.29 9.69
N ARG A 84 -1.87 -12.04 9.16
CA ARG A 84 -2.34 -12.67 7.94
C ARG A 84 -1.62 -12.02 6.74
N PRO A 85 -1.08 -12.80 5.79
CA PRO A 85 -0.59 -12.20 4.54
C PRO A 85 -1.78 -11.54 3.85
N GLY A 86 -1.70 -10.20 3.68
CA GLY A 86 -2.69 -9.44 2.94
C GLY A 86 -2.56 -9.80 1.47
N VAL A 87 -3.67 -10.18 0.85
CA VAL A 87 -3.67 -10.49 -0.58
C VAL A 87 -3.43 -9.21 -1.37
N ALA A 88 -2.63 -9.33 -2.44
CA ALA A 88 -2.44 -8.31 -3.47
C ALA A 88 -3.79 -7.70 -3.87
N ALA A 89 -4.02 -6.43 -3.54
CA ALA A 89 -5.21 -5.73 -3.99
C ALA A 89 -4.93 -5.17 -5.39
N PRO A 90 -5.50 -5.74 -6.47
CA PRO A 90 -5.42 -5.11 -7.78
C PRO A 90 -6.17 -3.78 -7.69
N THR A 91 -5.51 -2.68 -8.07
CA THR A 91 -6.20 -1.39 -8.21
C THR A 91 -6.98 -1.44 -9.53
N ALA A 92 -8.19 -2.00 -9.49
CA ALA A 92 -9.12 -2.02 -10.60
C ALA A 92 -10.02 -0.78 -10.52
N MET A 93 -10.05 -0.01 -11.61
CA MET A 93 -11.08 0.99 -11.87
C MET A 93 -11.75 0.70 -13.20
#